data_AF-A0A510PF02-F1
#
_entry.id   AF-A0A510PF02-F1
#
_cell.length_a   1.000
_cell.length_b   1.000
_cell.length_c   1.000
_cell.angle_alpha   90.00
_cell.angle_beta   90.00
_cell.angle_gamma   90.00
#
_symmetry.space_group_name_H-M   'P 1'
#
loop_
_entity.id
_entity.type
_entity.pdbx_description
1 polymer ?
#
loop_
_entity_poly.entity_id
_entity_poly.type
_entity_poly.pdbx_seq_one_letter_code
_entity_poly.pdbx_strand_id
1 'polypeptide(L)' 'MVFRPEEKIELEPNTHYIIQIISREDPLENNHKNAWELLEEMAGTYEAPEDWSREHDHYLYDTPKRNISDE' A
#
# COMPACT_ATOMS: atom_id res chain seq x y z
N MET A 1 10.12 -0.28 -31.69
CA MET A 1 10.55 -1.23 -30.65
C MET A 1 9.86 -2.56 -30.94
N VAL A 2 10.58 -3.68 -31.01
CA VAL A 2 10.05 -4.99 -31.42
C VAL A 2 10.44 -6.02 -30.36
N PHE A 3 9.47 -6.77 -29.84
CA PHE A 3 9.75 -7.89 -28.93
C PHE A 3 10.29 -9.07 -29.73
N ARG A 4 11.45 -9.57 -29.34
CA ARG A 4 12.06 -10.78 -29.93
C ARG A 4 12.08 -11.86 -28.85
N PRO A 5 11.54 -13.05 -29.12
CA PRO A 5 11.67 -14.16 -28.19
C PRO A 5 13.15 -14.55 -28.10
N GLU A 6 13.60 -14.91 -26.89
CA GLU A 6 14.98 -15.39 -26.67
C GLU A 6 15.19 -16.76 -27.31
N GLU A 7 14.14 -17.56 -27.38
CA GLU A 7 14.14 -18.90 -27.96
C GLU A 7 13.30 -18.97 -29.25
N LYS A 8 13.55 -19.99 -30.08
CA LYS A 8 12.75 -20.25 -31.27
C LYS A 8 11.38 -20.75 -30.85
N ILE A 9 10.35 -19.92 -31.02
CA ILE A 9 8.95 -20.31 -30.82
C ILE A 9 8.31 -20.58 -32.19
N GLU A 10 7.68 -21.74 -32.34
CA GLU A 10 6.93 -22.09 -33.55
C GLU A 10 5.49 -21.59 -33.42
N LEU A 11 5.19 -20.47 -34.07
CA LEU A 11 3.85 -19.88 -34.09
C LEU A 11 3.14 -20.24 -35.39
N GLU A 12 1.83 -20.47 -35.31
CA GLU A 12 1.01 -20.75 -36.47
C GLU A 12 0.71 -19.46 -37.25
N PRO A 13 0.77 -19.48 -38.59
CA PRO A 13 0.39 -18.34 -39.41
C PRO A 13 -1.07 -17.96 -39.21
N ASN A 14 -1.36 -16.64 -39.23
CA ASN A 14 -2.70 -16.07 -39.08
C ASN A 14 -3.36 -16.30 -37.70
N THR A 15 -2.58 -16.64 -36.68
CA THR A 15 -3.08 -16.80 -35.30
C THR A 15 -2.73 -15.58 -34.45
N HIS A 16 -3.69 -15.13 -33.64
CA HIS A 16 -3.51 -14.01 -32.72
C HIS A 16 -2.99 -14.52 -31.37
N TYR A 17 -1.86 -13.98 -30.92
CA TYR A 17 -1.24 -14.33 -29.64
C TYR A 17 -1.23 -13.12 -28.70
N ILE A 18 -1.34 -13.38 -27.40
CA ILE A 18 -1.26 -12.35 -26.35
C ILE A 18 0.09 -12.51 -25.65
N ILE A 19 0.80 -11.39 -25.46
CA ILE A 19 2.06 -11.35 -24.72
C ILE A 19 1.75 -10.84 -23.32
N GLN A 20 2.19 -11.56 -22.29
CA GLN A 20 2.11 -11.14 -20.90
C GLN A 20 3.50 -10.75 -20.41
N ILE A 21 3.61 -9.56 -19.82
CA ILE A 21 4.83 -9.12 -19.13
C ILE A 21 4.69 -9.53 -17.67
N ILE A 22 5.60 -10.38 -17.21
CA ILE A 22 5.66 -10.82 -15.80
C ILE A 22 6.95 -10.26 -15.22
N SER A 23 6.83 -9.37 -14.24
CA SER A 23 7.96 -8.96 -13.42
C SER A 23 8.41 -10.16 -12.59
N ARG A 24 9.67 -10.54 -12.73
CA ARG A 24 10.27 -11.52 -11.81
C ARG A 24 10.53 -10.76 -10.51
N GLU A 25 9.70 -10.99 -9.49
CA GLU A 25 10.00 -10.50 -8.14
C GLU A 25 11.29 -11.15 -7.68
N ASP A 26 12.31 -10.36 -7.39
CA ASP A 26 13.50 -10.87 -6.73
C ASP A 26 13.09 -11.33 -5.32
N PRO A 27 13.41 -12.57 -4.90
CA PRO A 27 13.00 -13.09 -3.60
C PRO A 27 13.60 -12.31 -2.41
N LEU A 28 14.51 -11.36 -2.67
CA LEU A 28 15.10 -10.46 -1.68
C LEU A 28 14.33 -9.15 -1.49
N GLU A 29 13.44 -8.75 -2.41
CA GLU A 29 12.64 -7.51 -2.27
C GLU A 29 11.33 -7.71 -1.48
N ASN A 30 10.88 -8.96 -1.31
CA ASN A 30 9.66 -9.29 -0.57
C ASN A 30 9.80 -9.24 0.96
N ASN A 31 10.91 -8.72 1.50
CA ASN A 31 11.05 -8.46 2.94
C ASN A 31 10.70 -7.03 3.34
N HIS A 32 10.29 -6.20 2.39
CA HIS A 32 9.66 -4.92 2.70
C HIS A 32 8.18 -5.19 2.95
N LYS A 33 7.80 -5.29 4.23
CA LYS A 33 6.39 -5.23 4.63
C LYS A 33 5.74 -4.10 3.86
N ASN A 34 4.64 -4.38 3.16
CA ASN A 34 3.95 -3.34 2.44
C ASN A 34 3.48 -2.27 3.47
N ALA A 35 3.23 -1.05 3.01
CA ALA A 35 2.87 0.04 3.94
C ALA A 35 1.65 -0.30 4.81
N TRP A 36 0.74 -1.13 4.33
CA TRP A 36 -0.44 -1.58 5.08
C TRP A 36 -0.12 -2.63 6.14
N GLU A 37 0.74 -3.60 5.83
CA GLU A 37 1.23 -4.62 6.77
C GLU A 37 2.01 -3.99 7.92
N LEU A 38 2.81 -2.97 7.64
CA LEU A 38 3.50 -2.19 8.67
C LEU A 38 2.51 -1.44 9.55
N LEU A 39 1.50 -0.79 8.96
CA LEU A 39 0.47 -0.08 9.72
C LEU A 39 -0.37 -1.04 10.58
N GLU A 40 -0.69 -2.22 10.06
CA GLU A 40 -1.41 -3.27 10.81
C GLU A 40 -0.59 -3.78 11.99
N GLU A 41 0.70 -4.04 11.79
CA GLU A 41 1.61 -4.43 12.88
C GLU A 41 1.72 -3.35 13.96
N MET A 42 1.74 -2.08 13.56
CA MET A 42 1.90 -0.96 14.49
C MET A 42 0.58 -0.52 15.14
N ALA A 43 -0.57 -0.86 14.57
CA ALA A 43 -1.88 -0.51 15.12
C ALA A 43 -2.09 -1.14 16.50
N GLY A 44 -2.47 -0.32 17.49
CA GLY A 44 -2.69 -0.78 18.86
C GLY A 44 -1.42 -1.11 19.66
N THR A 45 -0.22 -0.86 19.11
CA THR A 45 1.04 -0.96 19.89
C THR A 45 1.25 0.22 20.83
N TYR A 46 0.59 1.35 20.57
CA TYR A 46 0.59 2.53 21.40
C TYR A 46 -0.83 2.88 21.82
N GLU A 47 -1.04 3.05 23.12
CA GLU A 47 -2.29 3.61 23.65
C GLU A 47 -2.44 5.05 23.18
N ALA A 48 -3.52 5.33 22.46
CA ALA A 48 -3.82 6.68 22.01
C ALA A 48 -4.30 7.52 23.21
N PRO A 49 -3.86 8.78 23.32
CA PRO A 49 -4.46 9.73 24.24
C PRO A 49 -5.98 9.81 24.08
N GLU A 50 -6.70 9.80 25.21
CA GLU A 50 -8.17 9.85 25.25
C GLU A 50 -8.73 11.08 24.53
N ASP A 51 -7.96 12.17 24.46
CA ASP A 51 -8.36 13.41 23.83
C ASP A 51 -8.32 13.37 22.29
N TRP A 52 -7.64 12.41 21.65
CA TRP A 52 -7.53 12.36 20.18
C TRP A 52 -8.88 12.14 19.50
N SER A 53 -9.65 11.18 19.98
CA SER A 53 -11.00 10.90 19.46
C SER A 53 -11.98 12.00 19.87
N ARG A 54 -11.81 12.57 21.06
CA ARG A 54 -12.72 13.60 21.61
C ARG A 54 -12.52 14.98 20.96
N GLU A 55 -11.30 15.31 20.58
CA GLU A 55 -10.86 16.58 19.99
C GLU A 55 -10.49 16.43 18.50
N HIS A 56 -11.09 15.46 17.81
CA HIS A 56 -10.75 15.15 16.41
C HIS A 56 -10.93 16.35 15.48
N ASP A 57 -11.88 17.25 15.79
CA ASP A 57 -12.07 18.53 15.12
C ASP A 57 -10.88 19.49 15.31
N HIS A 58 -10.33 19.57 16.52
CA HIS A 58 -9.12 20.35 16.78
C HIS A 58 -7.92 19.82 15.98
N TYR A 59 -7.69 18.51 15.97
CA TYR A 59 -6.53 17.92 15.29
C TYR A 59 -6.64 17.91 13.75
N LEU A 60 -7.85 17.79 13.20
CA LEU A 60 -8.04 17.80 11.74
C LEU A 60 -8.24 19.19 11.14
N TYR A 61 -8.87 20.10 11.87
CA TYR A 61 -9.37 21.36 11.33
C TYR A 61 -8.88 22.59 12.09
N ASP A 62 -7.98 22.42 13.07
CA ASP A 62 -7.42 23.50 13.89
C ASP A 62 -8.50 24.31 14.63
N THR A 63 -9.66 23.71 14.91
CA THR A 63 -10.68 24.33 15.76
C THR A 63 -10.18 24.41 17.19
N PRO A 64 -10.59 25.40 18.01
CA PRO A 64 -10.22 25.43 19.43
C PRO A 64 -10.58 24.12 20.13
N LYS A 65 -9.72 23.63 21.04
CA LYS A 65 -10.03 22.47 21.88
C LYS A 65 -11.33 22.72 22.64
N ARG A 66 -12.18 21.69 22.73
CA ARG A 66 -13.38 21.73 23.55
C ARG A 66 -12.90 21.93 24.98
N ASN A 67 -13.27 23.07 25.57
CA ASN A 67 -12.86 23.38 26.93
C ASN A 67 -13.30 22.23 27.84
N ILE A 68 -12.34 21.52 28.44
CA ILE A 68 -12.61 20.59 29.53
C ILE A 68 -12.82 21.45 30.77
N SER A 69 -13.95 22.16 30.80
CA SER A 69 -14.54 22.65 32.03
C SER A 69 -15.58 21.62 32.43
N ASP A 70 -15.09 20.50 32.97
CA ASP A 70 -15.91 19.57 33.74
C ASP A 70 -15.80 20.01 35.21
N GLU A 71 -16.96 20.27 35.82
CA GLU A 71 -17.17 20.38 37.27
C GLU A 71 -16.78 19.09 38.00
#